data_AF-A0A7W0BW35-F1
#
_entry.id   AF-A0A7W0BW35-F1
#
_cell.length_a   1.000
_cell.length_b   1.000
_cell.length_c   1.000
_cell.angle_alpha   90.00
_cell.angle_beta   90.00
_cell.angle_gamma   90.00
#
_symmetry.space_group_name_H-M   'P 1'
#
loop_
_entity.id
_entity.type
_entity.pdbx_description
1 polymer ?
#
loop_
_entity_poly.entity_id
_entity_poly.type
_entity_poly.pdbx_seq_one_letter_code
_entity_poly.pdbx_strand_id
1 'polypeptide(L)' 'MVRFVCDKHSLKFISAETHKDAVEFYRKYGFKITSLREKYRGVERFLCKLLGYRVALLQ' A
#
# COMPACT_ATOMS: atom_id res chain seq x y z
N MET A 1 1.59 12.33 -3.87
CA MET A 1 0.62 12.52 -2.76
C MET A 1 0.82 11.52 -1.62
N VAL A 2 0.72 10.21 -1.81
CA VAL A 2 0.83 9.23 -0.70
C VAL A 2 2.17 9.31 0.06
N ARG A 3 3.31 9.40 -0.64
CA ARG A 3 4.63 9.58 0.00
C ARG A 3 4.72 10.83 0.87
N PHE A 4 4.21 11.95 0.38
CA PHE A 4 4.13 13.21 1.15
C PHE A 4 3.36 13.03 2.46
N VAL A 5 2.25 12.28 2.46
CA VAL A 5 1.49 11.99 3.69
C VAL A 5 2.31 11.13 4.66
N CYS A 6 3.01 10.10 4.16
CA CYS A 6 3.92 9.30 4.98
C CYS A 6 4.98 10.17 5.66
N ASP A 7 5.61 11.06 4.89
CA ASP A 7 6.72 11.89 5.37
C ASP A 7 6.22 12.96 6.35
N LYS A 8 5.14 13.68 5.98
CA LYS A 8 4.53 14.76 6.78
C LYS A 8 4.07 14.28 8.16
N HIS A 9 3.56 13.06 8.24
CA HIS A 9 3.02 12.50 9.48
C HIS A 9 3.90 11.41 10.09
N SER A 10 5.12 11.20 9.57
CA SER A 10 6.06 10.17 10.05
C SER A 10 5.41 8.78 10.16
N LEU A 11 4.54 8.43 9.21
CA LEU A 11 3.83 7.15 9.21
C LEU A 11 4.81 6.02 8.91
N LYS A 12 4.81 4.97 9.74
CA LYS A 12 5.65 3.78 9.52
C LYS A 12 5.23 3.00 8.27
N PHE A 13 3.94 2.98 7.97
CA PHE A 13 3.38 2.36 6.77
C PHE A 13 1.97 2.88 6.50
N ILE A 14 1.51 2.69 5.27
CA ILE A 14 0.10 2.84 4.86
C ILE A 14 -0.36 1.50 4.29
N SER A 15 -1.61 1.14 4.57
CA SER A 15 -2.24 -0.04 3.99
C SER A 15 -3.63 0.25 3.45
N ALA A 16 -4.03 -0.47 2.41
CA ALA A 16 -5.38 -0.47 1.87
C ALA A 16 -5.76 -1.89 1.40
N GLU A 17 -7.04 -2.24 1.48
CA GLU A 17 -7.61 -3.42 0.83
C GLU A 17 -8.28 -2.98 -0.49
N THR A 18 -8.03 -3.70 -1.57
CA THR A 18 -8.59 -3.38 -2.90
C THR A 18 -9.03 -4.62 -3.67
N HIS A 19 -9.62 -4.41 -4.84
CA HIS A 19 -10.05 -5.43 -5.80
C HIS A 19 -9.09 -5.47 -7.01
N LYS A 20 -9.25 -6.50 -7.86
CA LYS A 20 -8.36 -6.77 -9.00
C LYS A 20 -8.21 -5.58 -9.95
N ASP A 21 -9.28 -4.86 -10.23
CA ASP A 21 -9.26 -3.77 -11.22
C ASP A 21 -8.46 -2.54 -10.75
N ALA A 22 -8.27 -2.39 -9.43
CA ALA A 22 -7.54 -1.28 -8.84
C ALA A 22 -6.16 -1.67 -8.29
N VAL A 23 -5.80 -2.96 -8.25
CA VAL A 23 -4.54 -3.41 -7.62
C VAL A 23 -3.29 -2.88 -8.34
N GLU A 24 -3.35 -2.73 -9.66
CA GLU A 24 -2.22 -2.24 -10.47
C GLU A 24 -1.91 -0.77 -10.21
N PHE A 25 -2.90 0.03 -9.80
CA PHE A 25 -2.65 1.41 -9.34
C PHE A 25 -1.70 1.40 -8.16
N TYR A 26 -2.00 0.61 -7.11
CA TYR A 26 -1.15 0.52 -5.92
C TYR A 26 0.24 -0.03 -6.24
N ARG A 27 0.33 -1.05 -7.11
CA ARG A 27 1.60 -1.61 -7.55
C ARG A 27 2.50 -0.56 -8.21
N LYS A 28 1.94 0.28 -9.10
CA LYS A 28 2.66 1.39 -9.76
C LYS A 28 3.22 2.41 -8.77
N TYR A 29 2.57 2.62 -7.62
CA TYR A 29 3.06 3.53 -6.57
C TYR A 29 4.02 2.88 -5.56
N GLY A 30 4.40 1.62 -5.76
CA GLY A 30 5.38 0.91 -4.94
C GLY A 30 4.80 0.21 -3.72
N PHE A 31 3.49 0.01 -3.66
CA PHE A 31 2.90 -0.85 -2.63
C PHE A 31 3.26 -2.31 -2.90
N LYS A 32 3.65 -3.02 -1.85
CA LYS A 32 3.71 -4.49 -1.85
C LYS A 32 2.28 -5.03 -1.83
N ILE A 33 1.99 -5.93 -2.75
CA ILE A 33 0.67 -6.52 -2.93
C ILE A 33 0.68 -7.95 -2.39
N THR A 34 -0.30 -8.28 -1.56
CA THR A 34 -0.57 -9.63 -1.08
C THR A 34 -2.02 -9.99 -1.41
N SER A 35 -2.23 -11.08 -2.15
CA SER A 35 -3.59 -11.63 -2.32
C SER A 35 -4.11 -12.09 -0.96
N LEU A 36 -5.32 -11.65 -0.61
CA LEU A 36 -6.08 -12.12 0.54
C LEU A 36 -6.98 -13.30 0.18
N ARG A 37 -6.81 -13.85 -1.03
CA ARG A 37 -7.69 -14.86 -1.64
C ARG A 37 -9.12 -14.33 -1.80
N GLU A 38 -10.01 -15.25 -2.13
CA GLU A 38 -11.43 -15.00 -2.28
C GLU A 38 -12.06 -14.72 -0.91
N LYS A 39 -12.58 -13.51 -0.72
CA LYS A 39 -13.29 -13.10 0.50
C LYS A 39 -14.80 -13.17 0.33
N TYR A 40 -15.27 -13.00 -0.91
CA TYR A 40 -16.66 -13.17 -1.33
C TYR A 40 -16.69 -13.93 -2.65
N ARG A 41 -17.82 -14.55 -2.98
CA ARG A 41 -17.97 -15.37 -4.19
C ARG A 41 -17.48 -14.65 -5.46
N GLY A 42 -16.43 -15.18 -6.08
CA GLY A 42 -15.79 -14.66 -7.28
C GLY A 42 -14.97 -13.38 -7.09
N VAL A 43 -14.79 -12.90 -5.86
CA VAL A 43 -14.12 -11.63 -5.57
C VAL A 43 -12.87 -11.87 -4.73
N GLU A 44 -11.74 -11.84 -5.42
CA GLU A 44 -10.43 -11.75 -4.79
C GLU A 44 -10.17 -10.33 -4.25
N ARG A 45 -9.63 -10.26 -3.03
CA ARG A 45 -9.19 -9.00 -2.42
C ARG A 45 -7.68 -9.00 -2.27
N PHE A 46 -7.10 -7.81 -2.32
CA PHE A 46 -5.65 -7.62 -2.21
C PHE A 46 -5.34 -6.64 -1.10
N LEU A 47 -4.40 -7.01 -0.23
CA LEU A 47 -3.79 -6.10 0.72
C LEU A 47 -2.61 -5.41 0.06
N CYS A 48 -2.68 -4.09 -0.02
CA CYS A 48 -1.61 -3.23 -0.49
C CYS A 48 -0.92 -2.61 0.72
N LYS A 49 0.40 -2.76 0.87
CA LYS A 49 1.20 -2.14 1.94
C LYS A 49 2.36 -1.32 1.37
N LEU A 50 2.46 -0.06 1.75
CA LEU A 50 3.61 0.81 1.46
C LEU A 50 4.32 1.13 2.78
N LEU A 51 5.62 0.86 2.85
CA LEU A 51 6.43 1.28 3.99
C LEU A 51 6.69 2.79 3.88
N GLY A 52 6.53 3.52 4.98
CA GLY A 52 6.99 4.89 5.06
C GLY A 52 8.51 4.92 5.05
N TYR A 53 9.10 5.80 4.26
CA TYR A 53 10.53 6.00 4.30
C TYR A 53 10.83 6.80 5.56
N ARG A 54 11.64 6.25 6.46
CA ARG A 54 12.38 7.12 7.36
C ARG A 54 13.44 7.77 6.50
N VAL A 55 13.40 9.09 6.34
CA VAL A 55 14.62 9.81 6.03
C VAL A 55 15.53 9.51 7.21
N ALA A 56 16.51 8.63 7.00
CA ALA A 56 17.64 8.56 7.91
C ALA A 56 18.24 9.96 7.83
N LEU A 57 18.05 10.75 8.88
CA LEU A 57 18.83 11.97 9.07
C LEU A 57 20.27 11.50 9.10
N LEU A 58 20.99 11.67 7.99
CA LEU A 58 22.44 11.69 8.00
C LEU A 58 22.78 12.89 8.89
N GLN A 59 23.20 12.58 10.13
CA GLN A 59 23.89 13.54 10.99
C GLN A 59 25.29 13.78 10.45
#